data_AF-A0A7G8VT34-F1
#
_entry.id   AF-A0A7G8VT34-F1
#
_cell.length_a   1.000
_cell.length_b   1.000
_cell.length_c   1.000
_cell.angle_alpha   90.00
_cell.angle_beta   90.00
_cell.angle_gamma   90.00
#
_symmetry.space_group_name_H-M   'P 1'
#
loop_
_entity.id
_entity.type
_entity.pdbx_description
1 polymer ?
#
loop_
_entity_poly.entity_id
_entity_poly.type
_entity_poly.pdbx_seq_one_letter_code
_entity_poly.pdbx_strand_id
1 'polypeptide(L)'
;MSSPLWSRGEPVTDWDVLEQGRGQSTALQRLWRGFMVARCFVALVLVLLQCVAFALGQTMQPVAIAISAGYLIASWLGMRYTRFVPPIRGFTPLWLLTIGVDLAAFTSLQVIQGGNVNYTPLFALPVLMSAVLGTMTVSLGTTATVTLLLLADAGWHWLQQPIDSSGRFVQAALTGTGLFVVALLAHELARRLTREEAVAQRNRSSAQMQAQVNDLVIETLSEGVLVIDAEGLVHAANPAADAILGQGLAKMTPPFALHAQPAWHALAALARQTFARRAPQSEEIPVAQARGAAREVRVRTRLTPTSDRHVDSLCVMFLQDLRELEARIRTEKLAAMGRMSAAVAHEIRNPLAAITQASALLAEDLTDPAHRKLTSMVQHNAQRLARIVDDVLDVSRARQQRVLSLGEQVVLDPAVQVLADEWVRQTQRKGVLITLDAAQSDVRFDAEHLRRLMVNLLDNAARYAGNREGSIQVLTTLQRGGTHRPSLAVWSDGAPLEPAVKRHLFEPFFSSESRSSGLGLFLCRELCRRHGATIGYERRSLVPGGPEGNEFFVSFAASENRLTQ
;
A
#
# COMPACT_ATOMS: atom_id res chain seq x y z
N MET A 1 -20.76 7.58 -15.61
CA MET A 1 -19.90 6.74 -14.75
C MET A 1 -18.85 6.14 -15.65
N SER A 2 -17.63 6.67 -15.62
CA SER A 2 -16.52 6.30 -16.49
C SER A 2 -15.87 5.00 -15.97
N SER A 3 -15.93 3.94 -16.78
CA SER A 3 -15.16 2.72 -16.52
C SER A 3 -13.66 3.04 -16.51
N PRO A 4 -12.87 2.54 -15.55
CA PRO A 4 -11.43 2.76 -15.53
C PRO A 4 -10.77 2.10 -16.75
N LEU A 5 -9.76 2.77 -17.34
CA LEU A 5 -9.00 2.26 -18.51
C LEU A 5 -8.10 1.07 -18.19
N TRP A 6 -7.85 0.83 -16.91
CA TRP A 6 -7.36 -0.45 -16.44
C TRP A 6 -8.59 -1.28 -16.09
N SER A 7 -8.80 -2.41 -16.76
CA SER A 7 -9.94 -3.27 -16.46
C SER A 7 -9.80 -3.71 -15.00
N ARG A 8 -10.64 -3.17 -14.12
CA ARG A 8 -10.86 -3.79 -12.83
C ARG A 8 -11.32 -5.21 -13.14
N GLY A 9 -10.55 -6.22 -12.79
CA GLY A 9 -11.20 -7.44 -12.31
C GLY A 9 -12.16 -6.97 -11.24
N GLU A 10 -13.46 -7.25 -11.38
CA GLU A 10 -14.47 -6.77 -10.43
C GLU A 10 -13.91 -6.93 -9.02
N PRO A 11 -13.77 -5.84 -8.25
CA PRO A 11 -13.31 -5.97 -6.89
C PRO A 11 -14.48 -6.60 -6.16
N VAL A 12 -14.45 -7.92 -6.03
CA VAL A 12 -15.16 -8.61 -4.97
C VAL A 12 -14.44 -8.16 -3.70
N THR A 13 -14.72 -6.93 -3.25
CA THR A 13 -14.47 -6.50 -1.88
C THR A 13 -15.45 -7.26 -1.01
N ASP A 14 -15.17 -8.54 -0.86
CA ASP A 14 -15.80 -9.40 0.10
C ASP A 14 -14.63 -10.02 0.85
N TRP A 15 -14.01 -9.21 1.73
CA TRP A 15 -13.06 -9.73 2.72
C TRP A 15 -13.74 -10.82 3.58
N ASP A 16 -15.08 -10.85 3.59
CA ASP A 16 -15.89 -11.94 4.13
C ASP A 16 -15.66 -13.28 3.41
N VAL A 17 -15.22 -13.31 2.14
CA VAL A 17 -14.92 -14.58 1.42
C VAL A 17 -13.63 -15.23 1.92
N LEU A 18 -12.67 -14.45 2.41
CA LEU A 18 -11.47 -14.99 3.06
C LEU A 18 -11.78 -15.50 4.48
N GLU A 19 -12.75 -14.90 5.18
CA GLU A 19 -13.26 -15.43 6.46
C GLU A 19 -14.22 -16.62 6.27
N GLN A 20 -14.86 -16.77 5.11
CA GLN A 20 -15.66 -17.94 4.73
C GLN A 20 -14.84 -19.21 4.46
N GLY A 21 -13.54 -19.23 4.78
CA GLY A 21 -12.73 -20.45 4.88
C GLY A 21 -13.21 -21.47 5.93
N ARG A 22 -14.25 -21.15 6.71
CA ARG A 22 -15.02 -22.10 7.54
C ARG A 22 -16.39 -22.48 6.95
N GLY A 23 -16.60 -22.21 5.66
CA GLY A 23 -17.76 -22.64 4.89
C GLY A 23 -17.77 -24.15 4.74
N GLN A 24 -18.66 -24.80 5.48
CA GLN A 24 -19.02 -26.22 5.37
C GLN A 24 -19.11 -26.60 3.88
N SER A 25 -18.42 -27.66 3.43
CA SER A 25 -18.51 -28.14 2.03
C SER A 25 -19.99 -28.27 1.64
N THR A 26 -20.44 -27.37 0.76
CA THR A 26 -21.84 -27.32 0.30
C THR A 26 -22.22 -28.63 -0.37
N ALA A 27 -21.25 -29.33 -0.98
CA ALA A 27 -21.43 -30.66 -1.54
C ALA A 27 -21.82 -31.69 -0.49
N LEU A 28 -21.12 -31.74 0.64
CA LEU A 28 -21.35 -32.75 1.67
C LEU A 28 -22.66 -32.49 2.45
N GLN A 29 -23.09 -31.23 2.54
CA GLN A 29 -24.43 -30.86 3.01
C GLN A 29 -25.54 -31.27 2.04
N ARG A 30 -25.33 -31.12 0.72
CA ARG A 30 -26.27 -31.63 -0.29
C ARG A 30 -26.39 -33.15 -0.20
N LEU A 31 -25.28 -33.86 -0.03
CA LEU A 31 -25.26 -35.31 0.19
C LEU A 31 -26.01 -35.70 1.47
N TRP A 32 -25.77 -35.01 2.58
CA TRP A 32 -26.52 -35.21 3.83
C TRP A 32 -28.04 -35.09 3.63
N ARG A 33 -28.49 -34.00 2.98
CA ARG A 33 -29.92 -33.80 2.67
C ARG A 33 -30.46 -34.93 1.79
N GLY A 34 -29.70 -35.34 0.77
CA GLY A 34 -30.05 -36.47 -0.09
C GLY A 34 -30.25 -37.77 0.69
N PHE A 35 -29.34 -38.11 1.60
CA PHE A 35 -29.47 -39.29 2.47
C PHE A 35 -30.67 -39.19 3.42
N MET A 36 -30.94 -38.02 4.01
CA MET A 36 -32.10 -37.86 4.91
C MET A 36 -33.43 -37.98 4.16
N VAL A 37 -33.51 -37.47 2.92
CA VAL A 37 -34.67 -37.67 2.04
C VAL A 37 -34.82 -39.14 1.68
N ALA A 38 -33.72 -39.83 1.34
CA ALA A 38 -33.73 -41.26 1.06
C ALA A 38 -34.23 -42.09 2.26
N ARG A 39 -33.82 -41.75 3.49
CA ARG A 39 -34.31 -42.40 4.73
C ARG A 39 -35.81 -42.21 4.91
N CYS A 40 -36.32 -40.99 4.76
CA CYS A 40 -37.76 -40.72 4.84
C CYS A 40 -38.54 -41.48 3.76
N PHE A 41 -37.98 -41.57 2.54
CA PHE A 41 -38.58 -42.32 1.44
C PHE A 41 -38.63 -43.83 1.74
N VAL A 42 -37.52 -44.43 2.20
CA VAL A 42 -37.49 -45.85 2.60
C VAL A 42 -38.47 -46.11 3.75
N ALA A 43 -38.54 -45.22 4.74
CA ALA A 43 -39.49 -45.35 5.83
C ALA A 43 -40.96 -45.30 5.36
N LEU A 44 -41.29 -44.42 4.42
CA LEU A 44 -42.61 -44.33 3.81
C LEU A 44 -42.95 -45.61 3.03
N VAL A 45 -42.00 -46.12 2.24
CA VAL A 45 -42.16 -47.38 1.49
C VAL A 45 -42.37 -48.56 2.44
N LEU A 46 -41.68 -48.62 3.58
CA LEU A 46 -41.87 -49.65 4.58
C LEU A 46 -43.29 -49.64 5.16
N VAL A 47 -43.82 -48.45 5.52
CA VAL A 47 -45.21 -48.32 5.99
C VAL A 47 -46.20 -48.75 4.91
N LEU A 48 -46.00 -48.30 3.67
CA LEU A 48 -46.87 -48.67 2.54
C LEU A 48 -46.85 -50.18 2.29
N LEU A 49 -45.68 -50.82 2.39
CA LEU A 49 -45.53 -52.27 2.24
C LEU A 49 -46.36 -53.02 3.28
N GLN A 50 -46.38 -52.57 4.55
CA GLN A 50 -47.24 -53.18 5.57
C GLN A 50 -48.73 -52.99 5.27
N CYS A 51 -49.14 -51.82 4.78
CA CYS A 51 -50.53 -51.56 4.39
C CYS A 51 -50.97 -52.44 3.21
N VAL A 52 -50.09 -52.65 2.22
CA VAL A 52 -50.36 -53.52 1.07
C VAL A 52 -50.41 -54.98 1.50
N ALA A 53 -49.48 -55.44 2.34
CA ALA A 53 -49.50 -56.79 2.90
C ALA A 53 -50.81 -57.08 3.64
N PHE A 54 -51.31 -56.10 4.40
CA PHE A 54 -52.63 -56.18 5.03
C PHE A 54 -53.77 -56.29 4.04
N ALA A 55 -53.79 -55.44 3.01
CA ALA A 55 -54.82 -55.43 1.98
C ALA A 55 -54.86 -56.75 1.18
N LEU A 56 -53.73 -57.43 1.05
CA LEU A 56 -53.60 -58.75 0.43
C LEU A 56 -54.00 -59.92 1.35
N GLY A 57 -54.50 -59.63 2.55
CA GLY A 57 -55.02 -60.64 3.48
C GLY A 57 -53.96 -61.33 4.34
N GLN A 58 -52.73 -60.79 4.43
CA GLN A 58 -51.74 -61.30 5.38
C GLN A 58 -52.12 -60.96 6.83
N THR A 59 -51.70 -61.79 7.77
CA THR A 59 -51.97 -61.56 9.20
C THR A 59 -51.29 -60.27 9.68
N MET A 60 -52.08 -59.39 10.28
CA MET A 60 -51.56 -58.15 10.88
C MET A 60 -50.55 -58.47 11.97
N GLN A 61 -49.30 -58.10 11.77
CA GLN A 61 -48.31 -58.02 12.85
C GLN A 61 -48.25 -56.58 13.38
N PRO A 62 -48.96 -56.24 14.48
CA PRO A 62 -49.04 -54.85 14.97
C PRO A 62 -47.66 -54.28 15.33
N VAL A 63 -46.73 -55.15 15.73
CA VAL A 63 -45.35 -54.78 16.06
C VAL A 63 -44.58 -54.29 14.83
N ALA A 64 -44.74 -54.92 13.66
CA ALA A 64 -44.05 -54.52 12.42
C ALA A 64 -44.54 -53.17 11.90
N ILE A 65 -45.84 -52.88 12.02
CA ILE A 65 -46.41 -51.56 11.71
C ILE A 65 -45.88 -50.51 12.69
N ALA A 66 -45.86 -50.80 13.99
CA ALA A 66 -45.35 -49.88 15.00
C ALA A 66 -43.87 -49.53 14.76
N ILE A 67 -43.04 -50.50 14.40
CA ILE A 67 -41.62 -50.27 14.05
C ILE A 67 -41.51 -49.41 12.78
N SER A 68 -42.29 -49.71 11.74
CA SER A 68 -42.24 -48.96 10.47
C SER A 68 -42.72 -47.51 10.64
N ALA A 69 -43.80 -47.29 11.40
CA ALA A 69 -44.31 -45.96 11.72
C ALA A 69 -43.34 -45.19 12.63
N GLY A 70 -42.77 -45.86 13.65
CA GLY A 70 -41.74 -45.29 14.51
C GLY A 70 -40.48 -44.88 13.74
N TYR A 71 -40.06 -45.71 12.78
CA TYR A 71 -38.93 -45.42 11.90
C TYR A 71 -39.19 -44.20 11.00
N LEU A 72 -40.41 -44.03 10.47
CA LEU A 72 -40.81 -42.85 9.69
C LEU A 72 -40.79 -41.58 10.54
N ILE A 73 -41.33 -41.64 11.76
CA ILE A 73 -41.30 -40.53 12.71
C ILE A 73 -39.85 -40.16 13.05
N ALA A 74 -39.01 -41.15 13.40
CA ALA A 74 -37.61 -40.92 13.73
C ALA A 74 -36.81 -40.35 12.54
N SER A 75 -37.04 -40.83 11.32
CA SER A 75 -36.41 -40.32 10.10
C SER A 75 -36.81 -38.88 9.81
N TRP A 76 -38.09 -38.55 9.97
CA TRP A 76 -38.63 -37.20 9.78
C TRP A 76 -38.11 -36.21 10.83
N LEU A 77 -38.14 -36.58 12.13
CA LEU A 77 -37.54 -35.78 13.19
C LEU A 77 -36.04 -35.61 12.98
N GLY A 78 -35.36 -36.68 12.56
CA GLY A 78 -33.97 -36.65 12.16
C GLY A 78 -33.73 -35.55 11.11
N MET A 79 -34.48 -35.56 10.02
CA MET A 79 -34.33 -34.59 8.92
C MET A 79 -34.57 -33.15 9.38
N ARG A 80 -35.50 -32.93 10.32
CA ARG A 80 -35.90 -31.60 10.78
C ARG A 80 -34.98 -30.99 11.84
N TYR A 81 -34.41 -31.82 12.72
CA TYR A 81 -33.74 -31.35 13.94
C TYR A 81 -32.25 -31.70 14.04
N THR A 82 -31.74 -32.68 13.27
CA THR A 82 -30.32 -33.03 13.36
C THR A 82 -29.44 -31.98 12.67
N ARG A 83 -28.50 -31.41 13.41
CA ARG A 83 -27.46 -30.52 12.87
C ARG A 83 -26.27 -31.36 12.45
N PHE A 84 -25.98 -31.36 11.17
CA PHE A 84 -24.90 -32.15 10.60
C PHE A 84 -23.57 -31.39 10.63
N VAL A 85 -22.59 -31.95 11.34
CA VAL A 85 -21.20 -31.47 11.36
C VAL A 85 -20.32 -32.57 10.77
N PRO A 86 -19.84 -32.43 9.53
CA PRO A 86 -18.98 -33.43 8.93
C PRO A 86 -17.52 -33.38 9.43
N PRO A 87 -16.78 -34.49 9.36
CA PRO A 87 -17.29 -35.86 9.15
C PRO A 87 -17.92 -36.42 10.43
N ILE A 88 -18.79 -37.43 10.31
CA ILE A 88 -19.26 -38.21 11.47
C ILE A 88 -18.04 -38.92 12.06
N ARG A 89 -17.60 -38.49 13.25
CA ARG A 89 -16.45 -39.05 13.97
C ARG A 89 -16.95 -40.01 15.03
N GLY A 90 -16.69 -41.31 14.84
CA GLY A 90 -17.06 -42.37 15.78
C GLY A 90 -18.58 -42.59 15.93
N PHE A 91 -18.95 -43.48 16.85
CA PHE A 91 -20.32 -43.86 17.20
C PHE A 91 -20.94 -42.84 18.16
N THR A 92 -21.07 -41.59 17.71
CA THR A 92 -21.62 -40.47 18.49
C THR A 92 -23.15 -40.53 18.57
N PRO A 93 -23.80 -39.70 19.43
CA PRO A 93 -25.25 -39.58 19.46
C PRO A 93 -25.86 -39.25 18.09
N LEU A 94 -25.15 -38.51 17.23
CA LEU A 94 -25.56 -38.25 15.85
C LEU A 94 -25.59 -39.53 15.00
N TRP A 95 -24.58 -40.39 15.13
CA TRP A 95 -24.55 -41.70 14.48
C TRP A 95 -25.72 -42.56 14.99
N LEU A 96 -25.94 -42.58 16.31
CA LEU A 96 -27.00 -43.37 16.93
C LEU A 96 -28.40 -42.93 16.46
N LEU A 97 -28.67 -41.62 16.47
CA LEU A 97 -29.95 -41.03 16.02
C LEU A 97 -30.22 -41.19 14.53
N THR A 98 -29.21 -41.56 13.74
CA THR A 98 -29.34 -41.74 12.28
C THR A 98 -29.09 -43.19 11.87
N ILE A 99 -27.83 -43.56 11.69
CA ILE A 99 -27.40 -44.90 11.29
C ILE A 99 -27.85 -45.96 12.30
N GLY A 100 -27.75 -45.67 13.59
CA GLY A 100 -28.16 -46.61 14.65
C GLY A 100 -29.66 -46.92 14.62
N VAL A 101 -30.50 -45.90 14.39
CA VAL A 101 -31.96 -46.09 14.22
C VAL A 101 -32.28 -46.91 12.97
N ASP A 102 -31.59 -46.68 11.86
CA ASP A 102 -31.75 -47.49 10.63
C ASP A 102 -31.43 -48.96 10.91
N LEU A 103 -30.29 -49.21 11.57
CA LEU A 103 -29.83 -50.55 11.91
C LEU A 103 -30.79 -51.28 12.85
N ALA A 104 -31.27 -50.60 13.89
CA ALA A 104 -32.22 -51.15 14.84
C ALA A 104 -33.55 -51.50 14.15
N ALA A 105 -34.12 -50.57 13.38
CA ALA A 105 -35.40 -50.77 12.70
C ALA A 105 -35.34 -51.93 11.70
N PHE A 106 -34.31 -51.98 10.85
CA PHE A 106 -34.17 -53.03 9.83
C PHE A 106 -33.91 -54.40 10.45
N THR A 107 -33.08 -54.47 11.50
CA THR A 107 -32.86 -55.73 12.24
C THR A 107 -34.13 -56.22 12.91
N SER A 108 -34.89 -55.33 13.59
CA SER A 108 -36.15 -55.72 14.22
C SER A 108 -37.19 -56.19 13.20
N LEU A 109 -37.31 -55.53 12.05
CA LEU A 109 -38.19 -55.97 10.97
C LEU A 109 -37.78 -57.34 10.41
N GLN A 110 -36.48 -57.58 10.24
CA GLN A 110 -35.95 -58.86 9.76
C GLN A 110 -36.23 -60.03 10.73
N VAL A 111 -36.11 -59.81 12.04
CA VAL A 111 -36.33 -60.87 13.05
C VAL A 111 -37.81 -61.18 13.25
N ILE A 112 -38.68 -60.17 13.16
CA ILE A 112 -40.12 -60.32 13.48
C ILE A 112 -40.92 -60.85 12.29
N GLN A 113 -40.51 -60.53 11.06
CA GLN A 113 -41.19 -61.00 9.86
C GLN A 113 -40.64 -62.35 9.38
N GLY A 114 -41.39 -63.41 9.63
CA GLY A 114 -41.14 -64.75 9.05
C GLY A 114 -41.64 -64.91 7.59
N GLY A 115 -41.84 -63.81 6.85
CA GLY A 115 -42.34 -63.82 5.47
C GLY A 115 -41.24 -63.89 4.41
N ASN A 116 -41.62 -63.98 3.13
CA ASN A 116 -40.69 -64.00 1.98
C ASN A 116 -40.02 -62.64 1.67
N VAL A 117 -40.22 -61.61 2.50
CA VAL A 117 -39.68 -60.27 2.25
C VAL A 117 -38.25 -60.19 2.78
N ASN A 118 -37.30 -59.94 1.87
CA ASN A 118 -35.90 -59.80 2.21
C ASN A 118 -35.54 -58.33 2.54
N TYR A 119 -35.30 -58.04 3.82
CA TYR A 119 -34.89 -56.71 4.30
C TYR A 119 -33.39 -56.45 4.19
N THR A 120 -32.58 -57.48 3.87
CA THR A 120 -31.11 -57.39 3.76
C THR A 120 -30.61 -56.23 2.88
N PRO A 121 -31.22 -55.92 1.71
CA PRO A 121 -30.75 -54.82 0.86
C PRO A 121 -30.87 -53.44 1.50
N LEU A 122 -31.77 -53.26 2.49
CA LEU A 122 -31.96 -51.95 3.14
C LEU A 122 -30.75 -51.54 3.96
N PHE A 123 -29.91 -52.48 4.42
CA PHE A 123 -28.66 -52.16 5.11
C PHE A 123 -27.62 -51.45 4.22
N ALA A 124 -27.79 -51.45 2.90
CA ALA A 124 -26.93 -50.68 2.01
C ALA A 124 -27.02 -49.17 2.29
N LEU A 125 -28.20 -48.66 2.67
CA LEU A 125 -28.41 -47.24 2.95
C LEU A 125 -27.57 -46.73 4.14
N PRO A 126 -27.64 -47.32 5.35
CA PRO A 126 -26.80 -46.89 6.48
C PRO A 126 -25.31 -47.10 6.22
N VAL A 127 -24.93 -48.15 5.48
CA VAL A 127 -23.54 -48.38 5.08
C VAL A 127 -23.03 -47.28 4.15
N LEU A 128 -23.77 -46.96 3.07
CA LEU A 128 -23.42 -45.86 2.15
C LEU A 128 -23.37 -44.52 2.87
N MET A 129 -24.34 -44.26 3.75
CA MET A 129 -24.39 -43.02 4.53
C MET A 129 -23.14 -42.91 5.44
N SER A 130 -22.75 -43.99 6.12
CA SER A 130 -21.55 -44.05 6.94
C SER A 130 -20.25 -43.90 6.14
N ALA A 131 -20.22 -44.43 4.91
CA ALA A 131 -19.06 -44.38 4.02
C ALA A 131 -18.82 -42.99 3.43
N VAL A 132 -19.89 -42.31 3.00
CA VAL A 132 -19.82 -41.00 2.36
C VAL A 132 -19.67 -39.86 3.38
N LEU A 133 -20.33 -39.96 4.53
CA LEU A 133 -20.41 -38.86 5.51
C LEU A 133 -19.56 -39.09 6.75
N GLY A 134 -19.06 -40.31 6.98
CA GLY A 134 -18.25 -40.69 8.13
C GLY A 134 -16.77 -40.83 7.83
N THR A 135 -15.99 -41.07 8.89
CA THR A 135 -14.59 -41.50 8.76
C THR A 135 -14.51 -42.96 8.28
N MET A 136 -13.36 -43.37 7.75
CA MET A 136 -13.11 -44.77 7.36
C MET A 136 -13.44 -45.75 8.51
N THR A 137 -13.15 -45.36 9.75
CA THR A 137 -13.46 -46.15 10.94
C THR A 137 -14.96 -46.31 11.19
N VAL A 138 -15.76 -45.25 10.99
CA VAL A 138 -17.23 -45.32 11.12
C VAL A 138 -17.84 -46.13 9.99
N SER A 139 -17.32 -46.00 8.77
CA SER A 139 -17.76 -46.78 7.61
C SER A 139 -17.53 -48.28 7.82
N LEU A 140 -16.30 -48.67 8.15
CA LEU A 140 -15.95 -50.07 8.38
C LEU A 140 -16.64 -50.60 9.63
N GLY A 141 -16.74 -49.79 10.69
CA GLY A 141 -17.45 -50.14 11.91
C GLY A 141 -18.92 -50.42 11.66
N THR A 142 -19.63 -49.53 10.96
CA THR A 142 -21.05 -49.71 10.60
C THR A 142 -21.25 -50.96 9.74
N THR A 143 -20.37 -51.19 8.76
CA THR A 143 -20.44 -52.36 7.88
C THR A 143 -20.17 -53.66 8.64
N ALA A 144 -19.22 -53.65 9.58
CA ALA A 144 -18.96 -54.77 10.48
C ALA A 144 -20.18 -55.06 11.37
N THR A 145 -20.82 -54.02 11.93
CA THR A 145 -22.03 -54.20 12.74
C THR A 145 -23.16 -54.83 11.92
N VAL A 146 -23.41 -54.34 10.70
CA VAL A 146 -24.39 -54.95 9.78
C VAL A 146 -24.05 -56.41 9.51
N THR A 147 -22.80 -56.71 9.18
CA THR A 147 -22.35 -58.08 8.86
C THR A 147 -22.54 -59.02 10.06
N LEU A 148 -22.20 -58.55 11.27
CA LEU A 148 -22.42 -59.31 12.50
C LEU A 148 -23.90 -59.54 12.79
N LEU A 149 -24.77 -58.57 12.50
CA LEU A 149 -26.22 -58.72 12.66
C LEU A 149 -26.80 -59.74 11.66
N LEU A 150 -26.34 -59.74 10.40
CA LEU A 150 -26.74 -60.75 9.42
C LEU A 150 -26.27 -62.16 9.80
N LEU A 151 -25.05 -62.28 10.34
CA LEU A 151 -24.53 -63.56 10.84
C LEU A 151 -25.26 -64.03 12.11
N ALA A 152 -25.60 -63.11 13.01
CA ALA A 152 -26.38 -63.41 14.21
C ALA A 152 -27.80 -63.89 13.84
N ASP A 153 -28.43 -63.26 12.85
CA ASP A 153 -29.72 -63.70 12.30
C ASP A 153 -29.63 -65.10 11.69
N ALA A 154 -28.60 -65.38 10.89
CA ALA A 154 -28.36 -66.72 10.34
C ALA A 154 -28.12 -67.77 11.44
N GLY A 155 -27.35 -67.42 12.48
CA GLY A 155 -27.09 -68.30 13.63
C GLY A 155 -28.32 -68.57 14.49
N TRP A 156 -29.17 -67.56 14.70
CA TRP A 156 -30.43 -67.71 15.41
C TRP A 156 -31.38 -68.69 14.71
N HIS A 157 -31.48 -68.58 13.38
CA HIS A 157 -32.29 -69.50 12.59
C HIS A 157 -31.72 -70.92 12.55
N TRP A 158 -30.39 -71.06 12.55
CA TRP A 158 -29.74 -72.36 12.66
C TRP A 158 -30.06 -73.08 13.98
N LEU A 159 -30.16 -72.33 15.09
CA LEU A 159 -30.60 -72.88 16.38
C LEU A 159 -32.05 -73.41 16.34
N GLN A 160 -32.93 -72.78 15.56
CA GLN A 160 -34.34 -73.15 15.49
C GLN A 160 -34.63 -74.26 14.46
N GLN A 161 -33.95 -74.23 13.30
CA GLN A 161 -34.17 -75.14 12.17
C GLN A 161 -32.84 -75.54 11.49
N PRO A 162 -32.15 -76.60 11.96
CA PRO A 162 -30.80 -76.94 11.49
C PRO A 162 -30.70 -77.42 10.03
N ILE A 163 -31.79 -77.93 9.44
CA ILE A 163 -31.75 -78.76 8.23
C ILE A 163 -31.57 -77.93 6.93
N ASP A 164 -31.87 -76.62 6.91
CA ASP A 164 -31.81 -75.76 5.70
C ASP A 164 -31.03 -74.43 5.87
N SER A 165 -30.16 -74.33 6.89
CA SER A 165 -29.57 -73.04 7.30
C SER A 165 -28.30 -72.61 6.54
N SER A 166 -27.70 -73.48 5.72
CA SER A 166 -26.44 -73.19 5.01
C SER A 166 -26.56 -72.01 4.03
N GLY A 167 -27.70 -71.88 3.34
CA GLY A 167 -27.96 -70.79 2.40
C GLY A 167 -27.96 -69.41 3.06
N ARG A 168 -28.42 -69.30 4.31
CA ARG A 168 -28.46 -68.02 5.04
C ARG A 168 -27.08 -67.54 5.47
N PHE A 169 -26.19 -68.45 5.88
CA PHE A 169 -24.80 -68.09 6.16
C PHE A 169 -24.06 -67.64 4.91
N VAL A 170 -24.25 -68.33 3.78
CA VAL A 170 -23.67 -67.92 2.49
C VAL A 170 -24.22 -66.56 2.06
N GLN A 171 -25.53 -66.33 2.19
CA GLN A 171 -26.14 -65.03 1.89
C GLN A 171 -25.59 -63.92 2.80
N ALA A 172 -25.48 -64.15 4.11
CA ALA A 172 -24.92 -63.19 5.07
C ALA A 172 -23.44 -62.87 4.76
N ALA A 173 -22.63 -63.89 4.44
CA ALA A 173 -21.22 -63.71 4.07
C ALA A 173 -21.05 -62.96 2.73
N LEU A 174 -21.86 -63.30 1.72
CA LEU A 174 -21.81 -62.64 0.41
C LEU A 174 -22.30 -61.19 0.50
N THR A 175 -23.40 -60.94 1.23
CA THR A 175 -23.92 -59.59 1.45
C THR A 175 -22.95 -58.76 2.28
N GLY A 176 -22.41 -59.31 3.37
CA GLY A 176 -21.41 -58.63 4.20
C GLY A 176 -20.18 -58.23 3.39
N THR A 177 -19.62 -59.17 2.63
CA THR A 177 -18.50 -58.91 1.71
C THR A 177 -18.85 -57.82 0.68
N GLY A 178 -20.03 -57.90 0.06
CA GLY A 178 -20.52 -56.90 -0.89
C GLY A 178 -20.65 -55.51 -0.27
N LEU A 179 -21.19 -55.41 0.94
CA LEU A 179 -21.31 -54.15 1.68
C LEU A 179 -19.94 -53.57 2.06
N PHE A 180 -18.96 -54.41 2.40
CA PHE A 180 -17.57 -53.95 2.64
C PHE A 180 -16.94 -53.35 1.38
N VAL A 181 -17.10 -54.01 0.22
CA VAL A 181 -16.61 -53.49 -1.06
C VAL A 181 -17.29 -52.16 -1.40
N VAL A 182 -18.61 -52.09 -1.27
CA VAL A 182 -19.38 -50.86 -1.52
C VAL A 182 -18.96 -49.74 -0.56
N ALA A 183 -18.78 -50.04 0.72
CA ALA A 183 -18.34 -49.06 1.72
C ALA A 183 -16.96 -48.49 1.39
N LEU A 184 -15.98 -49.33 1.05
CA LEU A 184 -14.62 -48.91 0.69
C LEU A 184 -14.60 -48.04 -0.57
N LEU A 185 -15.31 -48.46 -1.62
CA LEU A 185 -15.38 -47.71 -2.88
C LEU A 185 -16.11 -46.37 -2.69
N ALA A 186 -17.25 -46.37 -1.99
CA ALA A 186 -18.00 -45.16 -1.69
C ALA A 186 -17.16 -44.17 -0.86
N HIS A 187 -16.40 -44.67 0.13
CA HIS A 187 -15.52 -43.84 0.94
C HIS A 187 -14.37 -43.23 0.13
N GLU A 188 -13.72 -44.00 -0.73
CA GLU A 188 -12.62 -43.50 -1.57
C GLU A 188 -13.12 -42.49 -2.62
N LEU A 189 -14.27 -42.72 -3.25
CA LEU A 189 -14.90 -41.77 -4.17
C LEU A 189 -15.29 -40.46 -3.47
N ALA A 190 -15.93 -40.55 -2.30
CA ALA A 190 -16.28 -39.37 -1.51
C ALA A 190 -15.04 -38.56 -1.10
N ARG A 191 -13.96 -39.25 -0.72
CA ARG A 191 -12.68 -38.63 -0.35
C ARG A 191 -11.98 -37.98 -1.54
N ARG A 192 -12.04 -38.58 -2.74
CA ARG A 192 -11.48 -37.99 -3.96
C ARG A 192 -12.24 -36.74 -4.38
N LEU A 193 -13.58 -36.80 -4.43
CA LEU A 193 -14.42 -35.66 -4.81
C LEU A 193 -14.20 -34.44 -3.89
N THR A 194 -14.16 -34.67 -2.57
CA THR A 194 -13.93 -33.57 -1.61
C THR A 194 -12.53 -32.96 -1.72
N ARG A 195 -11.50 -33.77 -2.05
CA ARG A 195 -10.14 -33.27 -2.30
C ARG A 195 -10.06 -32.45 -3.58
N GLU A 196 -10.62 -32.94 -4.67
CA GLU A 196 -10.65 -32.23 -5.96
C GLU A 196 -11.39 -30.89 -5.84
N GLU A 197 -12.55 -30.87 -5.15
CA GLU A 197 -13.29 -29.62 -4.91
C GLU A 197 -12.46 -28.63 -4.09
N ALA A 198 -11.78 -29.08 -3.03
CA ALA A 198 -10.93 -28.22 -2.20
C ALA A 198 -9.72 -27.66 -2.97
N VAL A 199 -9.09 -28.47 -3.82
CA VAL A 199 -7.98 -28.03 -4.68
C VAL A 199 -8.48 -27.03 -5.73
N ALA A 200 -9.60 -27.31 -6.39
CA ALA A 200 -10.19 -26.41 -7.37
C ALA A 200 -10.56 -25.05 -6.76
N GLN A 201 -11.14 -25.05 -5.56
CA GLN A 201 -11.47 -23.81 -4.85
C GLN A 201 -10.22 -23.02 -4.47
N ARG A 202 -9.18 -23.69 -3.96
CA ARG A 202 -7.90 -23.05 -3.62
C ARG A 202 -7.18 -22.48 -4.85
N ASN A 203 -7.23 -23.18 -5.97
CA ASN A 203 -6.65 -22.70 -7.22
C ASN A 203 -7.39 -21.46 -7.74
N ARG A 204 -8.73 -21.46 -7.68
CA ARG A 204 -9.54 -20.29 -8.05
C ARG A 204 -9.24 -19.08 -7.16
N SER A 205 -9.22 -19.27 -5.84
CA SER A 205 -8.91 -18.17 -4.91
C SER A 205 -7.49 -17.65 -5.09
N SER A 206 -6.51 -18.52 -5.33
CA SER A 206 -5.13 -18.10 -5.60
C SER A 206 -5.01 -17.32 -6.91
N ALA A 207 -5.72 -17.72 -7.96
CA ALA A 207 -5.73 -17.01 -9.23
C ALA A 207 -6.36 -15.61 -9.10
N GLN A 208 -7.45 -15.50 -8.35
CA GLN A 208 -8.08 -14.22 -8.03
C GLN A 208 -7.15 -13.31 -7.22
N MET A 209 -6.50 -13.84 -6.18
CA MET A 209 -5.53 -13.10 -5.38
C MET A 209 -4.36 -12.60 -6.23
N GLN A 210 -3.82 -13.44 -7.12
CA GLN A 210 -2.73 -13.04 -8.01
C GLN A 210 -3.16 -11.92 -8.96
N ALA A 211 -4.37 -11.99 -9.53
CA ALA A 211 -4.92 -10.94 -10.38
C ALA A 211 -5.08 -9.62 -9.62
N GLN A 212 -5.65 -9.67 -8.40
CA GLN A 212 -5.86 -8.48 -7.58
C GLN A 212 -4.54 -7.84 -7.11
N VAL A 213 -3.54 -8.66 -6.76
CA VAL A 213 -2.19 -8.15 -6.45
C VAL A 213 -1.56 -7.51 -7.67
N ASN A 214 -1.65 -8.13 -8.85
CA ASN A 214 -1.12 -7.53 -10.08
C ASN A 214 -1.78 -6.19 -10.40
N ASP A 215 -3.11 -6.10 -10.27
CA ASP A 215 -3.86 -4.86 -10.49
C ASP A 215 -3.47 -3.77 -9.48
N LEU A 216 -3.40 -4.11 -8.19
CA LEU A 216 -3.01 -3.15 -7.14
C LEU A 216 -1.56 -2.67 -7.32
N VAL A 217 -0.65 -3.56 -7.70
CA VAL A 217 0.73 -3.18 -8.03
C VAL A 217 0.71 -2.16 -9.16
N ILE A 218 0.01 -2.44 -10.26
CA ILE A 218 -0.02 -1.55 -11.43
C ILE A 218 -0.68 -0.20 -11.12
N GLU A 219 -1.72 -0.18 -10.27
CA GLU A 219 -2.39 1.05 -9.82
C GLU A 219 -1.52 1.92 -8.91
N THR A 220 -0.69 1.31 -8.06
CA THR A 220 0.15 2.01 -7.09
C THR A 220 1.54 2.40 -7.62
N LEU A 221 1.93 1.89 -8.80
CA LEU A 221 3.16 2.28 -9.46
C LEU A 221 3.17 3.79 -9.73
N SER A 222 4.27 4.44 -9.38
CA SER A 222 4.50 5.86 -9.70
C SER A 222 4.88 6.08 -11.17
N GLU A 223 5.36 5.03 -11.84
CA GLU A 223 5.67 5.03 -13.27
C GLU A 223 4.38 4.81 -14.07
N GLY A 224 4.19 5.59 -15.13
CA GLY A 224 3.06 5.42 -16.03
C GLY A 224 3.25 4.18 -16.90
N VAL A 225 2.22 3.34 -17.00
CA VAL A 225 2.24 2.13 -17.82
C VAL A 225 1.15 2.24 -18.88
N LEU A 226 1.52 2.07 -20.15
CA LEU A 226 0.58 1.89 -21.27
C LEU A 226 0.84 0.55 -21.98
N VAL A 227 -0.23 -0.12 -22.39
CA VAL A 227 -0.18 -1.36 -23.17
C VAL A 227 -0.80 -1.09 -24.54
N ILE A 228 -0.04 -1.35 -25.60
CA ILE A 228 -0.39 -0.98 -26.98
C ILE A 228 -0.21 -2.19 -27.90
N ASP A 229 -1.10 -2.38 -28.88
CA ASP A 229 -0.94 -3.37 -29.94
C ASP A 229 -0.13 -2.85 -31.15
N ALA A 230 0.07 -3.71 -32.15
CA ALA A 230 0.85 -3.40 -33.34
C ALA A 230 0.20 -2.31 -34.21
N GLU A 231 -1.12 -2.17 -34.13
CA GLU A 231 -1.94 -1.17 -34.81
C GLU A 231 -1.86 0.21 -34.14
N GLY A 232 -1.32 0.28 -32.91
CA GLY A 232 -1.18 1.51 -32.14
C GLY A 232 -2.42 1.87 -31.32
N LEU A 233 -3.27 0.88 -31.01
CA LEU A 233 -4.38 1.00 -30.08
C LEU A 233 -3.92 0.69 -28.65
N VAL A 234 -4.30 1.56 -27.72
CA VAL A 234 -4.04 1.41 -26.29
C VAL A 234 -5.11 0.51 -25.68
N HIS A 235 -4.71 -0.65 -25.16
CA HIS A 235 -5.58 -1.61 -24.49
C HIS A 235 -5.75 -1.30 -23.01
N ALA A 236 -4.70 -0.78 -22.37
CA ALA A 236 -4.71 -0.50 -20.95
C ALA A 236 -3.75 0.64 -20.60
N ALA A 237 -4.12 1.42 -19.58
CA ALA A 237 -3.26 2.45 -19.01
C ALA A 237 -3.50 2.60 -17.51
N ASN A 238 -2.43 2.71 -16.72
CA ASN A 238 -2.55 2.90 -15.27
C ASN A 238 -2.81 4.39 -14.90
N PRO A 239 -3.22 4.70 -13.65
CA PRO A 239 -3.48 6.08 -13.23
C PRO A 239 -2.26 7.01 -13.34
N ALA A 240 -1.05 6.50 -13.10
CA ALA A 240 0.17 7.28 -13.24
C ALA A 240 0.41 7.74 -14.69
N ALA A 241 0.05 6.93 -15.69
CA ALA A 241 0.12 7.32 -17.09
C ALA A 241 -0.80 8.51 -17.40
N ASP A 242 -2.01 8.56 -16.83
CA ASP A 242 -2.91 9.72 -16.98
C ASP A 242 -2.33 10.97 -16.31
N ALA A 243 -1.75 10.83 -15.12
CA ALA A 243 -1.12 11.94 -14.39
C ALA A 243 0.12 12.51 -15.09
N ILE A 244 0.90 11.67 -15.79
CA ILE A 244 2.09 12.07 -16.55
C ILE A 244 1.69 12.68 -17.89
N LEU A 245 0.78 12.05 -18.64
CA LEU A 245 0.37 12.52 -19.96
C LEU A 245 -0.57 13.73 -19.89
N GLY A 246 -1.38 13.85 -18.84
CA GLY A 246 -2.13 15.05 -18.49
C GLY A 246 -3.17 15.51 -19.53
N GLN A 247 -3.61 14.63 -20.44
CA GLN A 247 -4.61 14.96 -21.46
C GLN A 247 -5.97 14.27 -21.27
N GLY A 248 -6.24 13.77 -20.05
CA GLY A 248 -7.51 13.14 -19.72
C GLY A 248 -7.66 11.75 -20.35
N LEU A 249 -6.58 10.97 -20.31
CA LEU A 249 -6.55 9.56 -20.69
C LEU A 249 -7.68 8.82 -19.96
N ALA A 250 -7.89 9.13 -18.67
CA ALA A 250 -8.94 8.59 -17.79
C ALA A 250 -10.38 8.69 -18.35
N LYS A 251 -10.64 9.57 -19.31
CA LYS A 251 -11.96 9.78 -19.92
C LYS A 251 -12.19 8.96 -21.18
N MET A 252 -11.13 8.36 -21.74
CA MET A 252 -11.20 7.55 -22.94
C MET A 252 -11.66 6.13 -22.60
N THR A 253 -12.33 5.45 -23.53
CA THR A 253 -12.73 4.05 -23.37
C THR A 253 -11.77 3.19 -24.21
N PRO A 254 -11.03 2.24 -23.61
CA PRO A 254 -10.14 1.36 -24.36
C PRO A 254 -10.95 0.31 -25.16
N PRO A 255 -10.44 -0.15 -26.32
CA PRO A 255 -9.21 0.30 -26.96
C PRO A 255 -9.39 1.64 -27.69
N PHE A 256 -8.38 2.52 -27.66
CA PHE A 256 -8.37 3.78 -28.42
C PHE A 256 -7.03 4.02 -29.12
N ALA A 257 -7.04 4.75 -30.23
CA ALA A 257 -5.84 5.02 -31.01
C ALA A 257 -4.92 6.05 -30.34
N LEU A 258 -3.67 5.67 -30.04
CA LEU A 258 -2.70 6.59 -29.43
C LEU A 258 -2.35 7.77 -30.36
N HIS A 259 -2.35 7.53 -31.67
CA HIS A 259 -2.07 8.54 -32.68
C HIS A 259 -3.21 9.55 -32.90
N ALA A 260 -4.40 9.33 -32.33
CA ALA A 260 -5.52 10.26 -32.46
C ALA A 260 -5.25 11.61 -31.77
N GLN A 261 -4.34 11.65 -30.80
CA GLN A 261 -3.97 12.85 -30.07
C GLN A 261 -2.64 13.41 -30.61
N PRO A 262 -2.58 14.68 -31.09
CA PRO A 262 -1.35 15.34 -31.54
C PRO A 262 -0.19 15.21 -30.54
N ALA A 263 -0.49 15.34 -29.25
CA ALA A 263 0.50 15.30 -28.19
C ALA A 263 1.17 13.94 -27.96
N TRP A 264 0.61 12.85 -28.50
CA TRP A 264 1.11 11.48 -28.29
C TRP A 264 1.73 10.86 -29.55
N HIS A 265 1.89 11.64 -30.63
CA HIS A 265 2.45 11.14 -31.89
C HIS A 265 3.87 10.55 -31.73
N ALA A 266 4.70 11.19 -30.91
CA ALA A 266 6.04 10.70 -30.60
C ALA A 266 6.01 9.35 -29.85
N LEU A 267 5.05 9.17 -28.93
CA LEU A 267 4.84 7.89 -28.23
C LEU A 267 4.40 6.79 -29.20
N ALA A 268 3.45 7.10 -30.08
CA ALA A 268 2.99 6.16 -31.11
C ALA A 268 4.11 5.79 -32.10
N ALA A 269 4.97 6.74 -32.46
CA ALA A 269 6.14 6.47 -33.30
C ALA A 269 7.14 5.54 -32.61
N LEU A 270 7.41 5.78 -31.33
CA LEU A 270 8.29 4.91 -30.54
C LEU A 270 7.72 3.49 -30.42
N ALA A 271 6.41 3.34 -30.18
CA ALA A 271 5.76 2.03 -30.15
C ALA A 271 5.92 1.28 -31.48
N ARG A 272 5.66 1.94 -32.62
CA ARG A 272 5.89 1.36 -33.97
C ARG A 272 7.34 0.95 -34.19
N GLN A 273 8.29 1.76 -33.74
CA GLN A 273 9.72 1.45 -33.83
C GLN A 273 10.08 0.20 -33.00
N THR A 274 9.50 0.06 -31.81
CA THR A 274 9.68 -1.12 -30.95
C THR A 274 9.15 -2.39 -31.60
N PHE A 275 7.96 -2.32 -32.23
CA PHE A 275 7.41 -3.44 -33.00
C PHE A 275 8.28 -3.80 -34.22
N ALA A 276 8.70 -2.80 -34.99
CA ALA A 276 9.53 -3.01 -36.18
C ALA A 276 10.90 -3.60 -35.85
N ARG A 277 11.55 -3.14 -34.78
CA ARG A 277 12.89 -3.60 -34.37
C ARG A 277 12.88 -4.84 -33.48
N ARG A 278 11.73 -5.20 -32.90
CA ARG A 278 11.58 -6.25 -31.88
C ARG A 278 12.59 -6.16 -30.73
N ALA A 279 12.98 -4.93 -30.37
CA ALA A 279 13.99 -4.65 -29.37
C ALA A 279 13.52 -3.51 -28.46
N PRO A 280 13.85 -3.54 -27.15
CA PRO A 280 13.46 -2.48 -26.23
C PRO A 280 14.04 -1.13 -26.67
N GLN A 281 13.21 -0.08 -26.68
CA GLN A 281 13.64 1.30 -26.97
C GLN A 281 13.60 2.14 -25.69
N SER A 282 14.44 3.17 -25.62
CA SER A 282 14.46 4.14 -24.52
C SER A 282 14.76 5.53 -25.08
N GLU A 283 13.82 6.46 -24.97
CA GLU A 283 13.96 7.83 -25.48
C GLU A 283 13.38 8.85 -24.50
N GLU A 284 13.86 10.08 -24.55
CA GLU A 284 13.32 11.22 -23.79
C GLU A 284 12.44 12.02 -24.75
N ILE A 285 11.16 12.16 -24.39
CA ILE A 285 10.14 12.72 -25.28
C ILE A 285 9.43 13.88 -24.57
N PRO A 286 9.40 15.07 -25.18
CA PRO A 286 8.57 16.16 -24.68
C PRO A 286 7.09 15.87 -24.96
N VAL A 287 6.31 15.68 -23.90
CA VAL A 287 4.87 15.44 -23.97
C VAL A 287 4.12 16.72 -23.63
N ALA A 288 3.33 17.22 -24.59
CA ALA A 288 2.46 18.37 -24.38
C ALA A 288 1.39 18.07 -23.32
N GLN A 289 1.07 19.04 -22.46
CA GLN A 289 0.06 18.93 -21.42
C GLN A 289 -1.22 19.67 -21.82
N ALA A 290 -2.39 19.27 -21.31
CA ALA A 290 -3.64 20.01 -21.57
C ALA A 290 -3.63 21.43 -20.97
N ARG A 291 -2.89 21.65 -19.89
CA ARG A 291 -2.64 22.96 -19.27
C ARG A 291 -1.18 23.05 -18.80
N GLY A 292 -0.47 24.10 -19.20
CA GLY A 292 0.91 24.36 -18.77
C GLY A 292 1.97 23.97 -19.81
N ALA A 293 3.24 24.03 -19.40
CA ALA A 293 4.38 23.70 -20.24
C ALA A 293 4.50 22.19 -20.49
N ALA A 294 5.11 21.80 -21.62
CA ALA A 294 5.43 20.41 -21.92
C ALA A 294 6.28 19.78 -20.80
N ARG A 295 6.05 18.49 -20.55
CA ARG A 295 6.83 17.68 -19.60
C ARG A 295 7.81 16.81 -20.38
N GLU A 296 9.05 16.78 -19.90
CA GLU A 296 10.05 15.84 -20.39
C GLU A 296 9.79 14.48 -19.76
N VAL A 297 9.44 13.49 -20.58
CA VAL A 297 9.09 12.15 -20.13
C VAL A 297 10.09 11.16 -20.71
N ARG A 298 10.75 10.41 -19.83
CA ARG A 298 11.57 9.27 -20.25
C ARG A 298 10.64 8.08 -20.53
N VAL A 299 10.72 7.55 -21.74
CA VAL A 299 9.85 6.47 -22.20
C VAL A 299 10.69 5.24 -22.49
N ARG A 300 10.35 4.12 -21.86
CA ARG A 300 10.99 2.82 -22.10
C ARG A 300 9.95 1.86 -22.62
N THR A 301 10.28 1.09 -23.64
CA THR A 301 9.32 0.17 -24.28
C THR A 301 9.85 -1.25 -24.27
N ARG A 302 8.95 -2.22 -24.15
CA ARG A 302 9.27 -3.65 -24.22
C ARG A 302 8.11 -4.41 -24.83
N LEU A 303 8.42 -5.39 -25.68
CA LEU A 303 7.40 -6.31 -26.19
C LEU A 303 7.14 -7.45 -25.20
N THR A 304 5.89 -7.85 -25.05
CA THR A 304 5.55 -9.10 -24.37
C THR A 304 6.04 -10.29 -25.20
N PRO A 305 6.49 -11.39 -24.55
CA PRO A 305 6.84 -12.60 -25.27
C PRO A 305 5.61 -13.14 -26.02
N THR A 306 5.78 -13.47 -27.30
CA THR A 306 4.74 -14.12 -28.10
C THR A 306 4.51 -15.53 -27.55
N SER A 307 3.30 -15.82 -27.07
CA SER A 307 2.89 -17.18 -26.70
C SER A 307 2.45 -17.95 -27.95
N ASP A 308 2.62 -19.28 -27.96
CA ASP A 308 2.42 -20.23 -29.08
C ASP A 308 0.99 -20.28 -29.71
N ARG A 309 0.11 -19.34 -29.38
CA ARG A 309 -1.24 -19.23 -29.92
C ARG A 309 -1.60 -17.78 -30.20
N HIS A 310 -1.47 -17.33 -31.45
CA HIS A 310 -2.24 -16.25 -32.11
C HIS A 310 -2.48 -14.92 -31.36
N VAL A 311 -1.79 -14.62 -30.26
CA VAL A 311 -1.86 -13.33 -29.58
C VAL A 311 -0.74 -12.46 -30.15
N ASP A 312 -1.12 -11.38 -30.82
CA ASP A 312 -0.18 -10.38 -31.31
C ASP A 312 0.67 -9.86 -30.14
N SER A 313 1.96 -9.66 -30.38
CA SER A 313 2.84 -9.08 -29.37
C SER A 313 2.28 -7.74 -28.91
N LEU A 314 2.22 -7.48 -27.61
CA LEU A 314 1.86 -6.18 -27.06
C LEU A 314 3.12 -5.41 -26.69
N CYS A 315 3.11 -4.10 -26.91
CA CYS A 315 4.16 -3.19 -26.47
C CYS A 315 3.74 -2.55 -25.14
N VAL A 316 4.52 -2.81 -24.10
CA VAL A 316 4.39 -2.15 -22.80
C VAL A 316 5.31 -0.95 -22.78
N MET A 317 4.75 0.25 -22.62
CA MET A 317 5.47 1.50 -22.46
C MET A 317 5.47 1.92 -20.99
N PHE A 318 6.65 2.24 -20.46
CA PHE A 318 6.87 2.80 -19.15
C PHE A 318 7.23 4.28 -19.29
N LEU A 319 6.52 5.14 -18.56
CA LEU A 319 6.62 6.60 -18.60
C LEU A 319 7.10 7.13 -17.26
N GLN A 320 8.20 7.88 -17.27
CA GLN A 320 8.75 8.50 -16.07
C GLN A 320 8.95 10.00 -16.27
N ASP A 321 8.42 10.82 -15.35
CA ASP A 321 8.63 12.27 -15.35
C ASP A 321 10.05 12.61 -14.88
N LEU A 322 10.86 13.21 -15.77
CA LEU A 322 12.25 13.55 -15.48
C LEU A 322 12.39 14.66 -14.43
N ARG A 323 11.47 15.62 -14.37
CA ARG A 323 11.56 16.74 -13.42
C ARG A 323 11.37 16.28 -11.99
N GLU A 324 10.44 15.34 -11.77
CA GLU A 324 10.21 14.77 -10.45
C GLU A 324 11.42 13.94 -10.00
N LEU A 325 12.02 13.18 -10.91
CA LEU A 325 13.24 12.41 -10.64
C LEU A 325 14.41 13.32 -10.25
N GLU A 326 14.66 14.39 -11.01
CA GLU A 326 15.71 15.35 -10.72
C GLU A 326 15.49 16.05 -9.37
N ALA A 327 14.24 16.43 -9.07
CA ALA A 327 13.90 17.03 -7.78
C ALA A 327 14.18 16.06 -6.62
N ARG A 328 13.79 14.78 -6.75
CA ARG A 328 14.09 13.74 -5.75
C ARG A 328 15.59 13.56 -5.57
N ILE A 329 16.35 13.40 -6.66
CA ILE A 329 17.82 13.27 -6.61
C ILE A 329 18.46 14.50 -5.95
N ARG A 330 18.00 15.72 -6.26
CA ARG A 330 18.51 16.94 -5.63
C ARG A 330 18.23 16.93 -4.13
N THR A 331 17.04 16.52 -3.71
CA THR A 331 16.69 16.43 -2.28
C THR A 331 17.49 15.35 -1.53
N GLU A 332 17.73 14.21 -2.17
CA GLU A 332 18.51 13.08 -1.64
C GLU A 332 19.99 13.41 -1.52
N LYS A 333 20.61 14.00 -2.56
CA LYS A 333 22.00 14.48 -2.51
C LYS A 333 22.22 15.43 -1.35
N LEU A 334 21.33 16.41 -1.20
CA LEU A 334 21.40 17.38 -0.10
C LEU A 334 21.11 16.73 1.27
N ALA A 335 20.27 15.68 1.35
CA ALA A 335 20.00 14.95 2.59
C ALA A 335 21.17 14.04 3.00
N ALA A 336 21.84 13.42 2.03
CA ALA A 336 23.06 12.65 2.22
C ALA A 336 24.19 13.55 2.76
N MET A 337 24.36 14.75 2.17
CA MET A 337 25.29 15.75 2.71
C MET A 337 24.97 16.10 4.16
N GLY A 338 23.70 16.34 4.50
CA GLY A 338 23.31 16.69 5.87
C GLY A 338 23.66 15.63 6.92
N ARG A 339 23.46 14.34 6.60
CA ARG A 339 23.77 13.23 7.52
C ARG A 339 25.27 13.04 7.77
N MET A 340 26.12 13.24 6.77
CA MET A 340 27.57 13.21 6.96
C MET A 340 28.13 14.47 7.62
N SER A 341 27.46 15.61 7.46
CA SER A 341 27.97 16.91 7.91
C SER A 341 28.18 17.00 9.43
N ALA A 342 27.36 16.35 10.26
CA ALA A 342 27.46 16.48 11.71
C ALA A 342 28.76 15.89 12.30
N ALA A 343 29.11 14.67 11.91
CA ALA A 343 30.32 14.01 12.38
C ALA A 343 31.59 14.68 11.80
N VAL A 344 31.59 14.94 10.48
CA VAL A 344 32.72 15.56 9.79
C VAL A 344 32.96 17.00 10.28
N ALA A 345 31.91 17.76 10.58
CA ALA A 345 32.07 19.13 11.09
C ALA A 345 32.73 19.16 12.47
N HIS A 346 32.39 18.23 13.36
CA HIS A 346 33.07 18.13 14.66
C HIS A 346 34.55 17.75 14.49
N GLU A 347 34.87 16.87 13.56
CA GLU A 347 36.26 16.49 13.25
C GLU A 347 37.07 17.61 12.59
N ILE A 348 36.44 18.51 11.80
CA ILE A 348 37.11 19.67 11.19
C ILE A 348 37.22 20.85 12.17
N ARG A 349 36.22 21.08 13.02
CA ARG A 349 36.22 22.20 13.98
C ARG A 349 37.38 22.09 14.98
N ASN A 350 37.73 20.88 15.38
CA ASN A 350 38.80 20.62 16.34
C ASN A 350 40.20 21.06 15.86
N PRO A 351 40.74 20.60 14.71
CA PRO A 351 42.04 21.05 14.21
C PRO A 351 42.02 22.55 13.88
N LEU A 352 40.87 23.09 13.49
CA LEU A 352 40.73 24.50 13.17
C LEU A 352 40.83 25.41 14.40
N ALA A 353 40.22 25.01 15.51
CA ALA A 353 40.37 25.69 16.80
C ALA A 353 41.83 25.68 17.26
N ALA A 354 42.53 24.55 17.08
CA ALA A 354 43.96 24.44 17.38
C ALA A 354 44.81 25.37 16.49
N ILE A 355 44.53 25.46 15.18
CA ILE A 355 45.22 26.39 14.26
C ILE A 355 44.97 27.84 14.68
N THR A 356 43.73 28.21 15.01
CA THR A 356 43.40 29.57 15.47
C THR A 356 44.12 29.91 16.77
N GLN A 357 44.13 29.00 17.75
CA GLN A 357 44.78 29.21 19.05
C GLN A 357 46.31 29.29 18.91
N ALA A 358 46.93 28.39 18.14
CA ALA A 358 48.37 28.43 17.87
C ALA A 358 48.76 29.71 17.12
N SER A 359 47.95 30.14 16.15
CA SER A 359 48.19 31.40 15.43
C SER A 359 48.06 32.63 16.34
N ALA A 360 47.11 32.63 17.28
CA ALA A 360 46.96 33.70 18.26
C ALA A 360 48.17 33.78 19.20
N LEU A 361 48.62 32.66 19.74
CA LEU A 361 49.83 32.58 20.58
C LEU A 361 51.09 33.02 19.81
N LEU A 362 51.25 32.54 18.56
CA LEU A 362 52.34 32.98 17.69
C LEU A 362 52.30 34.49 17.44
N ALA A 363 51.11 35.10 17.32
CA ALA A 363 51.00 36.53 17.09
C ALA A 363 51.49 37.39 18.27
N GLU A 364 51.47 36.86 19.50
CA GLU A 364 51.96 37.54 20.71
C GLU A 364 53.49 37.69 20.71
N ASP A 365 54.21 36.67 20.22
CA ASP A 365 55.68 36.62 20.22
C ASP A 365 56.33 37.20 18.94
N LEU A 366 55.54 37.48 17.90
CA LEU A 366 56.05 37.91 16.59
C LEU A 366 56.33 39.42 16.52
N THR A 367 57.59 39.79 16.38
CA THR A 367 58.05 41.18 16.20
C THR A 367 58.13 41.60 14.73
N ASP A 368 58.46 40.69 13.82
CA ASP A 368 58.56 40.95 12.38
C ASP A 368 57.18 41.24 11.73
N PRO A 369 56.99 42.41 11.07
CA PRO A 369 55.76 42.75 10.36
C PRO A 369 55.34 41.74 9.28
N ALA A 370 56.29 41.10 8.58
CA ALA A 370 56.00 40.12 7.54
C ALA A 370 55.40 38.84 8.14
N HIS A 371 55.98 38.35 9.23
CA HIS A 371 55.46 37.19 9.94
C HIS A 371 54.11 37.47 10.60
N ARG A 372 53.91 38.65 11.21
CA ARG A 372 52.58 39.04 11.73
C ARG A 372 51.50 39.04 10.65
N LYS A 373 51.84 39.48 9.43
CA LYS A 373 50.91 39.44 8.30
C LYS A 373 50.57 38.02 7.88
N LEU A 374 51.56 37.12 7.81
CA LEU A 374 51.32 35.70 7.49
C LEU A 374 50.48 35.00 8.55
N THR A 375 50.76 35.24 9.83
CA THR A 375 49.98 34.69 10.95
C THR A 375 48.54 35.18 10.93
N SER A 376 48.30 36.47 10.64
CA SER A 376 46.94 36.98 10.48
C SER A 376 46.21 36.37 9.27
N MET A 377 46.93 36.08 8.18
CA MET A 377 46.34 35.38 7.02
C MET A 377 45.93 33.95 7.38
N VAL A 378 46.74 33.21 8.15
CA VAL A 378 46.41 31.86 8.63
C VAL A 378 45.19 31.91 9.54
N GLN A 379 45.18 32.82 10.52
CA GLN A 379 44.07 32.99 11.45
C GLN A 379 42.76 33.36 10.72
N HIS A 380 42.81 34.28 9.75
CA HIS A 380 41.64 34.63 8.95
C HIS A 380 41.11 33.46 8.11
N ASN A 381 41.99 32.65 7.52
CA ASN A 381 41.57 31.47 6.76
C ASN A 381 41.00 30.38 7.67
N ALA A 382 41.56 30.21 8.87
CA ALA A 382 41.02 29.29 9.87
C ALA A 382 39.62 29.72 10.32
N GLN A 383 39.43 30.98 10.69
CA GLN A 383 38.12 31.53 11.06
C GLN A 383 37.10 31.43 9.92
N ARG A 384 37.55 31.58 8.67
CA ARG A 384 36.70 31.43 7.48
C ARG A 384 36.22 30.00 7.28
N LEU A 385 37.11 29.01 7.40
CA LEU A 385 36.73 27.60 7.32
C LEU A 385 35.74 27.23 8.44
N ALA A 386 35.87 27.84 9.62
CA ALA A 386 35.00 27.56 10.77
C ALA A 386 33.56 27.97 10.43
N ARG A 387 33.41 29.18 9.88
CA ARG A 387 32.12 29.69 9.41
C ARG A 387 31.51 28.82 8.30
N ILE A 388 32.32 28.32 7.36
CA ILE A 388 31.84 27.43 6.29
C ILE A 388 31.30 26.12 6.87
N VAL A 389 32.03 25.53 7.83
CA VAL A 389 31.61 24.31 8.52
C VAL A 389 30.29 24.53 9.27
N ASP A 390 30.15 25.67 9.95
CA ASP A 390 28.93 26.05 10.65
C ASP A 390 27.76 26.23 9.67
N ASP A 391 27.95 26.96 8.57
CA ASP A 391 26.92 27.13 7.53
C ASP A 391 26.42 25.78 6.97
N VAL A 392 27.31 24.82 6.76
CA VAL A 392 26.96 23.47 6.29
C VAL A 392 26.17 22.69 7.35
N LEU A 393 26.58 22.77 8.62
CA LEU A 393 25.85 22.17 9.74
C LEU A 393 24.43 22.72 9.87
N ASP A 394 24.28 24.02 9.68
CA ASP A 394 23.00 24.68 9.90
C ASP A 394 22.02 24.46 8.75
N VAL A 395 22.52 24.32 7.51
CA VAL A 395 21.74 23.78 6.40
C VAL A 395 21.23 22.36 6.70
N SER A 396 22.06 21.51 7.31
CA SER A 396 21.67 20.15 7.70
C SER A 396 20.60 20.15 8.79
N ARG A 397 20.81 20.92 9.87
CA ARG A 397 19.89 21.04 11.02
C ARG A 397 18.55 21.62 10.62
N ALA A 398 18.53 22.67 9.80
CA ALA A 398 17.31 23.31 9.31
C ALA A 398 16.38 22.33 8.58
N ARG A 399 16.92 21.27 7.94
CA ARG A 399 16.09 20.24 7.26
C ARG A 399 15.65 19.09 8.17
N GLN A 400 16.44 18.70 9.17
CA GLN A 400 16.11 17.57 10.05
C GLN A 400 14.95 17.90 11.02
N GLN A 401 14.80 19.17 11.43
CA GLN A 401 13.80 19.60 12.40
C GLN A 401 12.47 20.06 11.78
N ARG A 402 12.02 19.44 10.68
CA ARG A 402 10.76 19.81 10.00
C ARG A 402 9.47 19.64 10.82
N VAL A 403 9.53 19.08 12.03
CA VAL A 403 8.34 18.59 12.75
C VAL A 403 8.04 19.30 14.08
N LEU A 404 8.91 20.10 14.70
CA LEU A 404 8.71 20.42 16.14
C LEU A 404 8.95 21.84 16.68
N SER A 405 9.03 22.91 15.88
CA SER A 405 8.91 24.26 16.47
C SER A 405 8.31 25.24 15.48
N LEU A 406 7.04 25.55 15.67
CA LEU A 406 6.49 26.85 15.28
C LEU A 406 7.25 27.87 16.15
N GLY A 407 8.04 28.75 15.53
CA GLY A 407 8.89 29.70 16.26
C GLY A 407 8.13 30.51 17.31
N GLU A 408 8.84 31.00 18.32
CA GLU A 408 8.30 31.89 19.34
C GLU A 408 7.69 33.15 18.71
N GLN A 409 6.73 33.76 19.40
CA GLN A 409 6.21 35.07 18.98
C GLN A 409 7.29 36.12 19.25
N VAL A 410 7.77 36.76 18.19
CA VAL A 410 8.74 37.85 18.25
C VAL A 410 8.06 39.12 17.76
N VAL A 411 8.15 40.18 18.58
CA VAL A 411 7.75 41.52 18.16
C VAL A 411 8.81 42.03 17.18
N LEU A 412 8.43 42.24 15.91
CA LEU A 412 9.39 42.42 14.82
C LEU A 412 10.31 43.64 15.00
N ASP A 413 9.75 44.82 15.26
CA ASP A 413 10.55 46.07 15.31
C ASP A 413 11.59 46.08 16.44
N PRO A 414 11.24 45.77 17.71
CA PRO A 414 12.23 45.69 18.78
C PRO A 414 13.35 44.68 18.48
N ALA A 415 12.99 43.52 17.92
CA ALA A 415 13.97 42.50 17.57
C ALA A 415 14.91 42.97 16.45
N VAL A 416 14.36 43.55 15.39
CA VAL A 416 15.15 44.08 14.26
C VAL A 416 16.05 45.23 14.72
N GLN A 417 15.55 46.14 15.57
CA GLN A 417 16.35 47.23 16.13
C GLN A 417 17.56 46.70 16.90
N VAL A 418 17.34 45.78 17.85
CA VAL A 418 18.41 45.20 18.68
C VAL A 418 19.47 44.52 17.81
N LEU A 419 19.03 43.72 16.83
CA LEU A 419 19.92 42.96 15.97
C LEU A 419 20.72 43.85 15.00
N ALA A 420 20.09 44.88 14.43
CA ALA A 420 20.78 45.84 13.56
C ALA A 420 21.80 46.65 14.36
N ASP A 421 21.44 47.14 15.55
CA ASP A 421 22.36 47.91 16.41
C ASP A 421 23.54 47.05 16.88
N GLU A 422 23.28 45.78 17.21
CA GLU A 422 24.33 44.84 17.58
C GLU A 422 25.32 44.61 16.44
N TRP A 423 24.81 44.38 15.22
CA TRP A 423 25.65 44.19 14.04
C TRP A 423 26.47 45.45 13.71
N VAL A 424 25.89 46.64 13.84
CA VAL A 424 26.61 47.92 13.65
C VAL A 424 27.73 48.07 14.69
N ARG A 425 27.46 47.77 15.96
CA ARG A 425 28.49 47.81 17.02
C ARG A 425 29.63 46.82 16.77
N GLN A 426 29.32 45.61 16.30
CA GLN A 426 30.35 44.58 16.04
C GLN A 426 31.20 44.89 14.81
N THR A 427 30.59 45.38 13.73
CA THR A 427 31.27 45.63 12.46
C THR A 427 31.87 47.04 12.35
N GLN A 428 31.49 47.96 13.24
CA GLN A 428 31.83 49.38 13.17
C GLN A 428 31.45 50.01 11.82
N ARG A 429 30.42 49.45 11.16
CA ARG A 429 29.98 49.90 9.82
C ARG A 429 29.33 51.27 9.92
N LYS A 430 29.80 52.20 9.10
CA LYS A 430 29.17 53.51 8.93
C LYS A 430 28.10 53.47 7.85
N GLY A 431 27.10 54.33 8.00
CA GLY A 431 26.09 54.58 6.96
C GLY A 431 24.94 53.58 6.90
N VAL A 432 24.61 52.96 8.03
CA VAL A 432 23.39 52.16 8.20
C VAL A 432 22.27 53.05 8.73
N LEU A 433 21.12 53.03 8.07
CA LEU A 433 19.89 53.70 8.53
C LEU A 433 18.85 52.63 8.87
N ILE A 434 18.18 52.78 10.01
CA ILE A 434 17.15 51.85 10.47
C ILE A 434 15.81 52.60 10.50
N THR A 435 14.83 52.13 9.74
CA THR A 435 13.48 52.71 9.65
C THR A 435 12.45 51.63 9.94
N LEU A 436 11.76 51.73 11.07
CA LEU A 436 10.86 50.68 11.52
C LEU A 436 9.41 51.17 11.52
N ASP A 437 8.55 50.49 10.78
CA ASP A 437 7.12 50.79 10.63
C ASP A 437 6.27 49.50 10.68
N ALA A 438 6.57 48.63 11.65
CA ALA A 438 5.81 47.41 11.91
C ALA A 438 5.61 47.13 13.42
N ALA A 439 5.59 48.18 14.25
CA ALA A 439 5.74 48.14 15.71
C ALA A 439 4.73 47.29 16.49
N GLN A 440 3.62 46.86 15.86
CA GLN A 440 2.62 45.98 16.47
C GLN A 440 2.48 44.61 15.77
N SER A 441 3.50 44.20 15.03
CA SER A 441 3.47 42.95 14.26
C SER A 441 4.21 41.84 15.00
N ASP A 442 3.44 40.90 15.55
CA ASP A 442 3.98 39.64 16.07
C ASP A 442 4.21 38.67 14.91
N VAL A 443 5.45 38.22 14.76
CA VAL A 443 5.83 37.18 13.80
C VAL A 443 6.20 35.90 14.53
N ARG A 444 5.77 34.75 14.00
CA ARG A 444 6.24 33.44 14.47
C ARG A 444 7.57 33.14 13.82
N PHE A 445 8.65 33.49 14.49
CA PHE A 445 10.00 33.26 14.00
C PHE A 445 10.94 33.06 15.19
N ASP A 446 11.81 32.08 15.11
CA ASP A 446 12.79 31.83 16.16
C ASP A 446 13.85 32.96 16.22
N ALA A 447 14.11 33.51 17.40
CA ALA A 447 14.94 34.70 17.58
C ALA A 447 16.38 34.51 17.07
N GLU A 448 16.98 33.33 17.27
CA GLU A 448 18.34 33.02 16.81
C GLU A 448 18.38 32.82 15.29
N HIS A 449 17.35 32.21 14.70
CA HIS A 449 17.22 32.16 13.26
C HIS A 449 17.00 33.56 12.65
N LEU A 450 16.26 34.45 13.31
CA LEU A 450 16.05 35.83 12.86
C LEU A 450 17.36 36.62 12.90
N ARG A 451 18.10 36.52 14.02
CA ARG A 451 19.47 37.03 14.17
C ARG A 451 20.33 36.62 12.99
N ARG A 452 20.35 35.32 12.69
CA ARG A 452 21.17 34.80 11.59
C ARG A 452 20.75 35.30 10.22
N LEU A 453 19.44 35.36 9.97
CA LEU A 453 18.90 35.92 8.75
C LEU A 453 19.37 37.37 8.58
N MET A 454 19.27 38.18 9.63
CA MET A 454 19.72 39.57 9.61
C MET A 454 21.22 39.70 9.37
N VAL A 455 22.06 38.95 10.09
CA VAL A 455 23.52 38.98 9.87
C VAL A 455 23.86 38.62 8.43
N ASN A 456 23.25 37.57 7.86
CA ASN A 456 23.50 37.18 6.47
C ASN A 456 23.10 38.26 5.46
N LEU A 457 21.95 38.92 5.66
CA LEU A 457 21.49 39.98 4.77
C LEU A 457 22.35 41.25 4.91
N LEU A 458 22.73 41.62 6.13
CA LEU A 458 23.57 42.78 6.43
C LEU A 458 25.02 42.56 5.94
N ASP A 459 25.60 41.38 6.15
CA ASP A 459 26.93 41.02 5.62
C ASP A 459 26.94 40.98 4.09
N ASN A 460 25.82 40.61 3.47
CA ASN A 460 25.66 40.67 2.03
C ASN A 460 25.56 42.14 1.56
N ALA A 461 24.77 42.97 2.24
CA ALA A 461 24.66 44.39 1.94
C ALA A 461 26.00 45.11 2.10
N ALA A 462 26.70 44.91 3.22
CA ALA A 462 27.97 45.57 3.55
C ALA A 462 29.12 45.24 2.59
N ARG A 463 29.06 44.08 1.94
CA ARG A 463 30.03 43.68 0.91
C ARG A 463 29.96 44.56 -0.34
N TYR A 464 28.76 45.01 -0.71
CA TYR A 464 28.53 45.72 -1.97
C TYR A 464 28.17 47.20 -1.80
N ALA A 465 27.77 47.61 -0.59
CA ALA A 465 27.35 48.97 -0.28
C ALA A 465 28.53 49.93 -0.11
N GLY A 466 28.29 51.21 -0.38
CA GLY A 466 29.17 52.32 -0.04
C GLY A 466 29.24 52.61 1.47
N ASN A 467 30.01 53.64 1.83
CA ASN A 467 30.19 54.11 3.21
C ASN A 467 29.40 55.41 3.51
N ARG A 468 28.55 55.87 2.59
CA ARG A 468 27.73 57.07 2.78
C ARG A 468 26.58 56.77 3.73
N GLU A 469 26.06 57.79 4.40
CA GLU A 469 24.86 57.63 5.21
C GLU A 469 23.69 57.12 4.35
N GLY A 470 22.99 56.09 4.81
CA GLY A 470 21.92 55.42 4.07
C GLY A 470 22.38 54.47 2.96
N SER A 471 23.67 54.12 2.87
CA SER A 471 24.17 53.10 1.90
C SER A 471 23.62 51.70 2.21
N ILE A 472 23.26 51.44 3.47
CA ILE A 472 22.51 50.27 3.90
C ILE A 472 21.28 50.76 4.66
N GLN A 473 20.10 50.27 4.31
CA GLN A 473 18.86 50.62 4.98
C GLN A 473 18.13 49.37 5.43
N VAL A 474 17.80 49.31 6.71
CA VAL A 474 16.98 48.24 7.30
C VAL A 474 15.59 48.78 7.49
N LEU A 475 14.61 48.16 6.83
CA LEU A 475 13.23 48.61 6.85
C LEU A 475 12.32 47.52 7.38
N THR A 476 11.39 47.86 8.26
CA THR A 476 10.22 47.01 8.54
C THR A 476 8.97 47.74 8.08
N THR A 477 8.07 47.03 7.39
CA THR A 477 6.81 47.61 6.93
C THR A 477 5.66 46.64 7.09
N LEU A 478 4.48 47.16 7.37
CA LEU A 478 3.23 46.41 7.32
C LEU A 478 2.49 46.72 6.01
N GLN A 479 2.42 45.75 5.08
CA GLN A 479 1.70 45.94 3.83
C GLN A 479 0.20 46.19 4.08
N ARG A 480 -0.29 47.37 3.71
CA ARG A 480 -1.72 47.74 3.76
C ARG A 480 -2.40 47.32 2.46
N GLY A 481 -3.04 46.15 2.47
CA GLY A 481 -3.88 45.66 1.36
C GLY A 481 -3.86 44.14 1.18
N GLY A 482 -4.98 43.48 1.49
CA GLY A 482 -5.20 42.04 1.23
C GLY A 482 -4.81 41.13 2.40
N THR A 483 -3.52 40.90 2.62
CA THR A 483 -3.01 40.08 3.72
C THR A 483 -2.05 40.91 4.56
N HIS A 484 -2.39 41.21 5.81
CA HIS A 484 -1.55 41.98 6.75
C HIS A 484 -0.26 41.22 7.09
N ARG A 485 0.69 41.18 6.14
CA ARG A 485 1.97 40.49 6.32
C ARG A 485 3.04 41.51 6.68
N PRO A 486 3.63 41.41 7.88
CA PRO A 486 4.79 42.22 8.20
C PRO A 486 5.97 41.77 7.33
N SER A 487 6.81 42.73 6.97
CA SER A 487 7.98 42.50 6.14
C SER A 487 9.21 43.17 6.72
N LEU A 488 10.36 42.51 6.52
CA LEU A 488 11.69 43.02 6.81
C LEU A 488 12.43 43.14 5.49
N ALA A 489 13.02 44.30 5.20
CA ALA A 489 13.84 44.53 4.03
C ALA A 489 15.22 45.06 4.41
N VAL A 490 16.25 44.59 3.71
CA VAL A 490 17.60 45.15 3.76
C VAL A 490 17.92 45.64 2.35
N TRP A 491 18.02 46.96 2.21
CA TRP A 491 18.37 47.65 0.97
C TRP A 491 19.82 48.10 0.99
N SER A 492 20.50 48.04 -0.16
CA SER A 492 21.83 48.62 -0.34
C SER A 492 22.03 49.36 -1.67
N ASP A 493 22.90 50.36 -1.67
CA ASP A 493 23.27 51.16 -2.86
C ASP A 493 24.23 50.46 -3.82
N GLY A 494 24.39 49.14 -3.69
CA GLY A 494 25.30 48.34 -4.50
C GLY A 494 24.92 48.29 -5.99
N ALA A 495 25.91 47.96 -6.83
CA ALA A 495 25.73 47.81 -8.27
C ALA A 495 24.66 46.75 -8.63
N PRO A 496 24.04 46.83 -9.82
CA PRO A 496 23.12 45.81 -10.31
C PRO A 496 23.76 44.42 -10.33
N LEU A 497 22.99 43.43 -9.88
CA LEU A 497 23.37 42.03 -10.02
C LEU A 497 23.23 41.60 -11.47
N GLU A 498 24.20 40.84 -11.97
CA GLU A 498 24.13 40.27 -13.32
C GLU A 498 22.93 39.33 -13.48
N PRO A 499 22.32 39.22 -14.67
CA PRO A 499 21.15 38.36 -14.90
C PRO A 499 21.37 36.87 -14.60
N ALA A 500 22.62 36.39 -14.72
CA ALA A 500 23.00 35.03 -14.33
C ALA A 500 22.99 34.89 -12.80
N VAL A 501 23.53 35.86 -12.07
CA VAL A 501 23.56 35.89 -10.61
C VAL A 501 22.15 35.95 -10.02
N LYS A 502 21.26 36.76 -10.61
CA LYS A 502 19.87 36.89 -10.17
C LYS A 502 19.09 35.57 -10.22
N ARG A 503 19.35 34.71 -11.22
CA ARG A 503 18.63 33.43 -11.40
C ARG A 503 18.98 32.38 -10.35
N HIS A 504 20.22 32.40 -9.85
CA HIS A 504 20.75 31.37 -8.96
C HIS A 504 21.02 31.89 -7.53
N LEU A 505 20.54 33.09 -7.21
CA LEU A 505 20.87 33.85 -5.99
C LEU A 505 20.59 33.10 -4.68
N PHE A 506 19.57 32.24 -4.67
CA PHE A 506 19.19 31.43 -3.51
C PHE A 506 19.52 29.94 -3.68
N GLU A 507 20.38 29.58 -4.64
CA GLU A 507 20.88 28.21 -4.79
C GLU A 507 22.10 27.97 -3.91
N PRO A 508 22.29 26.74 -3.37
CA PRO A 508 23.44 26.46 -2.52
C PRO A 508 24.74 26.50 -3.34
N PHE A 509 25.82 26.98 -2.70
CA PHE A 509 27.18 27.12 -3.27
C PHE A 509 27.28 28.12 -4.44
N PHE A 510 26.23 28.90 -4.71
CA PHE A 510 26.27 29.91 -5.74
C PHE A 510 26.77 31.24 -5.18
N SER A 511 27.78 31.84 -5.82
CA SER A 511 28.26 33.18 -5.51
C SER A 511 29.01 33.81 -6.69
N SER A 512 28.93 35.14 -6.77
CA SER A 512 29.72 35.98 -7.68
C SER A 512 31.16 36.22 -7.22
N GLU A 513 31.52 35.85 -5.98
CA GLU A 513 32.87 35.99 -5.43
C GLU A 513 33.54 34.64 -5.13
N SER A 514 34.78 34.48 -5.60
CA SER A 514 35.60 33.28 -5.42
C SER A 514 35.92 32.90 -3.97
N ARG A 515 35.71 33.81 -3.00
CA ARG A 515 36.07 33.59 -1.59
C ARG A 515 34.89 33.29 -0.67
N SER A 516 33.65 33.36 -1.14
CA SER A 516 32.46 33.16 -0.33
C SER A 516 31.92 31.72 -0.41
N SER A 517 31.20 31.26 0.62
CA SER A 517 30.65 29.90 0.69
C SER A 517 29.46 29.66 -0.27
N GLY A 518 28.78 30.73 -0.69
CA GLY A 518 27.53 30.64 -1.45
C GLY A 518 26.36 30.01 -0.67
N LEU A 519 26.46 29.88 0.65
CA LEU A 519 25.43 29.24 1.48
C LEU A 519 24.52 30.23 2.22
N GLY A 520 24.95 31.47 2.44
CA GLY A 520 24.22 32.43 3.30
C GLY A 520 22.79 32.71 2.83
N LEU A 521 22.61 33.07 1.55
CA LEU A 521 21.27 33.37 1.00
C LEU A 521 20.40 32.12 0.87
N PHE A 522 21.01 30.97 0.53
CA PHE A 522 20.33 29.68 0.55
C PHE A 522 19.81 29.34 1.96
N LEU A 523 20.61 29.58 2.99
CA LEU A 523 20.22 29.39 4.38
C LEU A 523 19.08 30.33 4.78
N CYS A 524 19.13 31.61 4.40
CA CYS A 524 18.02 32.54 4.61
C CYS A 524 16.71 32.02 4.00
N ARG A 525 16.77 31.44 2.78
CA ARG A 525 15.59 30.84 2.13
C ARG A 525 15.07 29.62 2.86
N GLU A 526 15.94 28.74 3.35
CA GLU A 526 15.54 27.56 4.12
C GLU A 526 14.93 27.94 5.48
N LEU A 527 15.52 28.92 6.18
CA LEU A 527 15.00 29.47 7.43
C LEU A 527 13.64 30.14 7.24
N CYS A 528 13.47 30.94 6.18
CA CYS A 528 12.18 31.54 5.84
C CYS A 528 11.12 30.46 5.59
N ARG A 529 11.44 29.49 4.73
CA ARG A 529 10.52 28.40 4.40
C ARG A 529 10.09 27.59 5.64
N ARG A 530 11.01 27.35 6.58
CA ARG A 530 10.72 26.67 7.85
C ARG A 530 9.66 27.40 8.67
N HIS A 531 9.72 28.72 8.72
CA HIS A 531 8.81 29.56 9.51
C HIS A 531 7.62 30.10 8.69
N GLY A 532 7.35 29.54 7.51
CA GLY A 532 6.25 29.99 6.64
C GLY A 532 6.45 31.39 6.04
N ALA A 533 7.65 31.95 6.14
CA ALA A 533 8.04 33.22 5.53
C ALA A 533 8.57 33.01 4.11
N THR A 534 8.56 34.07 3.31
CA THR A 534 9.12 34.09 1.95
C THR A 534 10.21 35.15 1.84
N ILE A 535 11.35 34.80 1.25
CA ILE A 535 12.42 35.73 0.92
C ILE A 535 12.44 36.04 -0.58
N GLY A 536 12.73 37.28 -0.95
CA GLY A 536 12.82 37.75 -2.32
C GLY A 536 13.95 38.75 -2.53
N TYR A 537 14.19 39.06 -3.80
CA TYR A 537 15.13 40.08 -4.24
C TYR A 537 14.47 40.96 -5.29
N GLU A 538 14.54 42.27 -5.08
CA GLU A 538 14.10 43.28 -6.03
C GLU A 538 15.16 44.38 -6.19
N ARG A 539 15.18 45.00 -7.37
CA ARG A 539 15.91 46.24 -7.57
C ARG A 539 14.90 47.37 -7.48
N ARG A 540 15.04 48.23 -6.47
CA ARG A 540 14.04 49.23 -6.09
C ARG A 540 14.72 50.51 -5.63
N SER A 541 14.06 51.65 -5.85
CA SER A 541 14.34 52.88 -5.12
C SER A 541 13.42 53.04 -3.92
N LEU A 542 13.99 53.40 -2.76
CA LEU A 542 13.23 53.59 -1.51
C LEU A 542 12.40 54.88 -1.51
N VAL A 543 12.75 55.85 -2.36
CA VAL A 543 12.03 57.13 -2.50
C VAL A 543 11.70 57.33 -3.98
N PRO A 544 10.51 57.85 -4.35
CA PRO A 544 10.18 58.16 -5.74
C PRO A 544 11.25 59.05 -6.39
N GLY A 545 11.87 58.57 -7.47
CA GLY A 545 12.93 59.28 -8.18
C GLY A 545 14.34 59.21 -7.55
N GLY A 546 14.53 58.44 -6.48
CA GLY A 546 15.84 58.21 -5.87
C GLY A 546 16.70 57.19 -6.63
N PRO A 547 17.94 56.95 -6.17
CA PRO A 547 18.80 55.91 -6.74
C PRO A 547 18.19 54.52 -6.52
N GLU A 548 18.31 53.64 -7.52
CA GLU A 548 17.96 52.23 -7.36
C GLU A 548 19.06 51.47 -6.63
N GLY A 549 18.64 50.59 -5.72
CA GLY A 549 19.53 49.68 -5.01
C GLY A 549 18.99 48.25 -4.96
N ASN A 550 19.76 47.39 -4.31
CA ASN A 550 19.47 45.98 -4.14
C ASN A 550 18.68 45.78 -2.86
N GLU A 551 17.43 45.33 -2.96
CA GLU A 551 16.56 45.04 -1.82
C GLU A 551 16.40 43.52 -1.65
N PHE A 552 16.79 43.01 -0.48
CA PHE A 552 16.43 41.67 -0.03
C PHE A 552 15.32 41.79 1.00
N PHE A 553 14.14 41.26 0.69
CA PHE A 553 12.97 41.35 1.56
C PHE A 553 12.52 39.98 2.04
N VAL A 554 11.98 39.94 3.25
CA VAL A 554 11.37 38.79 3.89
C VAL A 554 9.95 39.17 4.28
N SER A 555 8.97 38.44 3.74
CA SER A 555 7.57 38.58 4.12
C SER A 555 7.24 37.44 5.08
N PHE A 556 6.89 37.80 6.32
CA PHE A 556 6.52 36.81 7.33
C PHE A 556 5.07 36.36 7.14
N ALA A 557 4.75 35.17 7.64
CA ALA A 557 3.35 34.78 7.79
C ALA A 557 2.68 35.72 8.80
N ALA A 558 1.44 36.13 8.52
CA ALA A 558 0.65 36.86 9.50
C ALA A 558 0.46 35.95 10.73
N SER A 559 0.65 36.47 11.93
CA SER A 559 0.18 35.78 13.13
C SER A 559 -1.33 35.64 13.01
N GLU A 560 -1.82 34.42 12.79
CA GLU A 560 -3.25 34.17 12.82
C GLU A 560 -3.81 34.71 14.14
N ASN A 561 -4.79 35.59 13.99
CA ASN A 561 -5.60 36.15 15.05
C ASN A 561 -6.08 35.01 15.96
N ARG A 562 -6.06 35.24 17.28
CA ARG A 562 -6.56 34.33 18.33
C ARG A 562 -7.71 33.44 17.81
N LEU A 563 -7.44 32.15 17.64
CA LEU A 563 -8.50 31.14 17.61
C LEU A 563 -8.37 30.34 18.89
N THR A 564 -9.17 30.77 19.87
CA THR A 564 -9.80 29.87 20.85
C THR A 564 -10.34 28.64 20.13
N GLN A 565 -9.74 27.47 20.39
CA GLN A 565 -10.41 26.21 20.72
C GLN A 565 -9.40 25.15 21.13
#